data_AF-A0A6I3FB27-F1
#
_entry.id   AF-A0A6I3FB27-F1
#
_cell.length_a   1.000
_cell.length_b   1.000
_cell.length_c   1.000
_cell.angle_alpha   90.00
_cell.angle_beta   90.00
_cell.angle_gamma   90.00
#
_symmetry.space_group_name_H-M   'P 1'
#
loop_
_entity.id
_entity.type
_entity.pdbx_description
1 polymer ?
#
loop_
_entity_poly.entity_id
_entity_poly.type
_entity_poly.pdbx_seq_one_letter_code
_entity_poly.pdbx_strand_id
1 'polypeptide(L)'
;MSVSPVVPPNRSGRRAVARNRGGALGAAGVLAVGSAGALLAAFAGSAGAASTLTVDSNADGAATAANCTDGTPGNCTLRDAAAQANDGDTINFDAGITSINLTAGAVNLRAVQIIGTGSANLTVTTTGAAGAYDTFNLGGTGDVTISGITITKNRVTSTNDGNLTLDDVTITGSTGTNGGALFAYNRGDLDITGSTFADNAANYVGGAINANNSGTVTITGSIFTNNDAGTSGGAVYAYNEDIEVTDSTFTGNSAVDKGGGLRSTNNGAVTITRTTISDNSSVGGGGGLDIGVNGFAGGAVLIDSSTISGNISSASDGGGLYFRSVGGFTMLNSTVSGNSAYDGAGMELSDVEDVVIANSTIANNTGDANQGDGGALYFRGYLTGDVEILFTTISGNSSNSNTIKIFSLGEFSVGMTGVAISDNTTSAGSGILATDIVCENSASGTLTLNNSLVMGAITTPGLAGGGNLLGVSAKLGPLVNNGGATKTMAPLAGSPAVDSGPLTWTPFAGDGFDQRATPYLRFSGTSADMGAYEVQPEPEPTTTTTIGVDPVVPAFTG
;
A
#
# COMPACT_ATOMS: atom_id res chain seq x y z
N MET A 1 -24.49 44.86 -17.40
CA MET A 1 -25.91 44.63 -17.75
C MET A 1 -26.08 43.15 -18.06
N SER A 2 -26.96 42.51 -17.29
CA SER A 2 -27.45 41.11 -17.29
C SER A 2 -26.51 39.96 -17.68
N VAL A 3 -26.06 39.23 -16.66
CA VAL A 3 -25.55 37.85 -16.73
C VAL A 3 -26.70 36.91 -16.34
N SER A 4 -26.91 35.84 -17.10
CA SER A 4 -27.92 34.81 -16.86
C SER A 4 -27.64 34.00 -15.58
N PRO A 5 -28.67 33.55 -14.83
CA PRO A 5 -28.46 32.67 -13.70
C PRO A 5 -28.37 31.20 -14.15
N VAL A 6 -27.32 30.51 -13.71
CA VAL A 6 -27.25 29.04 -13.73
C VAL A 6 -28.02 28.53 -12.51
N VAL A 7 -29.03 27.71 -12.77
CA VAL A 7 -29.86 27.05 -11.74
C VAL A 7 -29.16 25.76 -11.31
N PRO A 8 -28.97 25.48 -10.01
CA PRO A 8 -28.41 24.22 -9.55
C PRO A 8 -29.46 23.08 -9.61
N PRO A 9 -29.05 21.82 -9.85
CA PRO A 9 -30.00 20.71 -9.88
C PRO A 9 -30.49 20.37 -8.46
N ASN A 10 -31.81 20.20 -8.39
CA ASN A 10 -32.61 19.96 -7.19
C ASN A 10 -32.27 18.59 -6.56
N ARG A 11 -31.78 18.57 -5.31
CA ARG A 11 -31.61 17.38 -4.47
C ARG A 11 -32.95 16.93 -3.91
N SER A 12 -33.63 16.03 -4.62
CA SER A 12 -34.72 15.23 -4.03
C SER A 12 -34.93 13.94 -4.83
N GLY A 13 -34.34 12.85 -4.32
CA GLY A 13 -34.78 11.50 -4.64
C GLY A 13 -33.65 10.56 -5.04
N ARG A 14 -33.00 9.95 -4.04
CA ARG A 14 -32.44 8.59 -4.15
C ARG A 14 -32.10 8.05 -2.75
N ARG A 15 -33.11 7.46 -2.11
CA ARG A 15 -32.95 6.35 -1.17
C ARG A 15 -33.85 5.23 -1.66
N ALA A 16 -33.27 4.14 -2.16
CA ALA A 16 -33.85 2.79 -2.12
C ALA A 16 -32.86 1.74 -2.70
N VAL A 17 -32.18 1.05 -1.79
CA VAL A 17 -32.14 -0.42 -1.63
C VAL A 17 -32.00 -1.31 -2.88
N ALA A 18 -30.93 -2.09 -2.85
CA ALA A 18 -30.66 -3.28 -3.66
C ALA A 18 -31.83 -4.27 -3.73
N ARG A 19 -32.22 -4.69 -4.96
CA ARG A 19 -32.87 -5.98 -5.25
C ARG A 19 -32.56 -6.45 -6.68
N ASN A 20 -31.70 -7.47 -6.77
CA ASN A 20 -31.87 -8.71 -7.53
C ASN A 20 -32.75 -8.67 -8.82
N ARG A 21 -32.10 -8.76 -10.00
CA ARG A 21 -32.61 -9.35 -11.26
C ARG A 21 -31.37 -9.81 -12.06
N GLY A 22 -31.15 -11.06 -12.43
CA GLY A 22 -32.11 -12.14 -12.64
C GLY A 22 -32.94 -11.88 -13.90
N GLY A 23 -32.34 -12.08 -15.08
CA GLY A 23 -33.03 -12.08 -16.39
C GLY A 23 -32.17 -12.85 -17.40
N ALA A 24 -32.33 -14.17 -17.47
CA ALA A 24 -33.21 -14.85 -18.43
C ALA A 24 -32.60 -14.91 -19.83
N LEU A 25 -31.81 -15.97 -20.04
CA LEU A 25 -31.49 -16.53 -21.35
C LEU A 25 -32.68 -17.38 -21.85
N GLY A 26 -33.07 -17.17 -23.11
CA GLY A 26 -33.98 -17.99 -23.90
C GLY A 26 -34.39 -17.19 -25.15
N ALA A 27 -34.24 -17.64 -26.40
CA ALA A 27 -33.99 -18.96 -26.92
C ALA A 27 -33.39 -18.91 -28.35
N ALA A 28 -32.78 -20.04 -28.73
CA ALA A 28 -32.69 -20.59 -30.09
C ALA A 28 -31.86 -19.84 -31.16
N GLY A 29 -30.55 -20.08 -31.12
CA GLY A 29 -29.70 -20.10 -32.31
C GLY A 29 -28.77 -21.30 -32.21
N VAL A 30 -29.12 -22.42 -32.86
CA VAL A 30 -28.26 -23.60 -32.97
C VAL A 30 -27.03 -23.21 -33.76
N LEU A 31 -25.91 -22.95 -33.08
CA LEU A 31 -24.59 -22.88 -33.71
C LEU A 31 -23.92 -24.23 -33.51
N ALA A 32 -23.68 -24.92 -34.63
CA ALA A 32 -23.13 -26.25 -34.70
C ALA A 32 -21.79 -26.34 -33.94
N VAL A 33 -21.74 -27.23 -32.97
CA VAL A 33 -20.52 -27.64 -32.28
C VAL A 33 -19.71 -28.47 -33.28
N GLY A 34 -18.80 -27.83 -34.00
CA GLY A 34 -18.02 -28.50 -35.04
C GLY A 34 -16.96 -27.60 -35.65
N SER A 35 -15.97 -27.16 -34.85
CA SER A 35 -14.62 -26.76 -35.35
C SER A 35 -13.67 -26.16 -34.28
N ALA A 36 -14.06 -26.02 -33.00
CA ALA A 36 -13.13 -25.55 -31.96
C ALA A 36 -12.00 -26.56 -31.65
N GLY A 37 -12.27 -27.87 -31.77
CA GLY A 37 -11.26 -28.90 -31.55
C GLY A 37 -10.18 -29.00 -32.64
N ALA A 38 -10.49 -28.55 -33.87
CA ALA A 38 -9.52 -28.56 -34.97
C ALA A 38 -8.61 -27.32 -34.97
N LEU A 39 -9.09 -26.19 -34.42
CA LEU A 39 -8.28 -24.97 -34.30
C LEU A 39 -7.29 -25.05 -33.13
N LEU A 40 -7.66 -25.72 -32.03
CA LEU A 40 -6.74 -25.98 -30.91
C LEU A 40 -5.62 -26.98 -31.28
N ALA A 41 -5.92 -27.96 -32.15
CA ALA A 41 -4.92 -28.90 -32.67
C ALA A 41 -3.99 -28.28 -33.75
N ALA A 42 -4.40 -27.20 -34.42
CA ALA A 42 -3.59 -26.51 -35.42
C ALA A 42 -2.52 -25.58 -34.81
N PHE A 43 -2.68 -25.18 -33.54
CA PHE A 43 -1.65 -24.46 -32.76
C PHE A 43 -0.88 -25.37 -31.78
N ALA A 44 -1.32 -26.61 -31.54
CA ALA A 44 -0.57 -27.62 -30.79
C ALA A 44 0.61 -28.24 -31.59
N GLY A 45 0.82 -27.79 -32.82
CA GLY A 45 1.98 -28.18 -33.62
C GLY A 45 3.25 -27.53 -33.08
N SER A 46 3.96 -28.27 -32.21
CA SER A 46 5.32 -28.07 -31.69
C SER A 46 5.53 -27.46 -30.29
N ALA A 47 4.54 -27.48 -29.39
CA ALA A 47 4.85 -27.39 -27.96
C ALA A 47 5.41 -28.75 -27.51
N GLY A 48 6.74 -28.89 -27.47
CA GLY A 48 7.38 -30.02 -26.79
C GLY A 48 6.92 -30.10 -25.33
N ALA A 49 6.96 -31.28 -24.72
CA ALA A 49 6.71 -31.37 -23.29
C ALA A 49 7.76 -30.53 -22.53
N ALA A 50 7.31 -29.72 -21.59
CA ALA A 50 8.18 -28.94 -20.71
C ALA A 50 9.25 -29.86 -20.09
N SER A 51 10.50 -29.43 -20.18
CA SER A 51 11.68 -30.15 -19.73
C SER A 51 12.40 -29.38 -18.63
N THR A 52 13.26 -30.09 -17.88
CA THR A 52 14.08 -29.47 -16.83
C THR A 52 15.55 -29.51 -17.26
N LEU A 53 16.16 -28.33 -17.32
CA LEU A 53 17.59 -28.14 -17.51
C LEU A 53 18.22 -27.87 -16.14
N THR A 54 19.28 -28.60 -15.79
CA THR A 54 19.94 -28.45 -14.48
C THR A 54 21.31 -27.80 -14.67
N VAL A 55 21.47 -26.61 -14.10
CA VAL A 55 22.74 -25.88 -14.04
C VAL A 55 23.63 -26.55 -13.00
N ASP A 56 24.73 -27.14 -13.45
CA ASP A 56 25.72 -27.85 -12.62
C ASP A 56 27.10 -27.18 -12.65
N SER A 57 27.22 -26.03 -13.31
CA SER A 57 28.45 -25.24 -13.41
C SER A 57 28.26 -23.81 -12.90
N ASN A 58 29.23 -23.31 -12.13
CA ASN A 58 29.29 -21.91 -11.69
C ASN A 58 30.00 -20.99 -12.69
N ALA A 59 30.52 -21.54 -13.78
CA ALA A 59 31.19 -20.77 -14.82
C ALA A 59 30.19 -19.88 -15.58
N ASP A 60 30.71 -18.81 -16.20
CA ASP A 60 29.99 -18.02 -17.19
C ASP A 60 30.86 -17.84 -18.43
N GLY A 61 30.24 -17.95 -19.59
CA GLY A 61 30.89 -17.91 -20.90
C GLY A 61 29.85 -17.79 -22.01
N ALA A 62 30.28 -17.84 -23.27
CA ALA A 62 29.35 -17.87 -24.39
C ALA A 62 28.51 -19.16 -24.36
N ALA A 63 27.21 -19.02 -24.62
CA ALA A 63 26.29 -20.16 -24.60
C ALA A 63 26.67 -21.22 -25.65
N THR A 64 26.66 -22.49 -25.24
CA THR A 64 26.86 -23.67 -26.06
C THR A 64 25.70 -24.63 -25.82
N ALA A 65 24.73 -24.65 -26.75
CA ALA A 65 23.42 -25.30 -26.60
C ALA A 65 23.42 -26.84 -26.36
N ALA A 66 24.58 -27.50 -26.34
CA ALA A 66 24.70 -28.93 -26.07
C ALA A 66 25.11 -29.24 -24.61
N ASN A 67 25.66 -28.25 -23.88
CA ASN A 67 26.29 -28.46 -22.57
C ASN A 67 25.33 -28.98 -21.50
N CYS A 68 24.03 -28.68 -21.58
CA CYS A 68 23.06 -29.15 -20.58
C CYS A 68 22.48 -30.54 -20.87
N THR A 69 22.94 -31.18 -21.95
CA THR A 69 22.45 -32.51 -22.38
C THR A 69 23.57 -33.48 -22.77
N ASP A 70 24.83 -33.07 -22.70
CA ASP A 70 25.97 -33.89 -23.11
C ASP A 70 26.36 -34.96 -22.07
N GLY A 71 25.81 -34.88 -20.85
CA GLY A 71 26.08 -35.78 -19.74
C GLY A 71 27.44 -35.54 -19.06
N THR A 72 28.13 -34.45 -19.38
CA THR A 72 29.40 -34.07 -18.76
C THR A 72 29.14 -33.29 -17.47
N PRO A 73 29.52 -33.81 -16.28
CA PRO A 73 29.31 -33.09 -15.03
C PRO A 73 30.08 -31.78 -14.98
N GLY A 74 29.42 -30.72 -14.48
CA GLY A 74 30.00 -29.39 -14.28
C GLY A 74 30.11 -28.56 -15.56
N ASN A 75 29.34 -28.90 -16.61
CA ASN A 75 29.44 -28.27 -17.92
C ASN A 75 28.25 -27.35 -18.26
N CYS A 76 27.07 -27.56 -17.69
CA CYS A 76 25.90 -26.74 -17.95
C CYS A 76 25.94 -25.46 -17.12
N THR A 77 26.25 -24.34 -17.78
CA THR A 77 26.15 -23.01 -17.15
C THR A 77 24.71 -22.47 -17.20
N LEU A 78 24.42 -21.44 -16.41
CA LEU A 78 23.12 -20.73 -16.48
C LEU A 78 22.83 -20.20 -17.90
N ARG A 79 23.87 -19.75 -18.61
CA ARG A 79 23.70 -19.23 -19.97
C ARG A 79 23.45 -20.33 -21.00
N ASP A 80 24.04 -21.50 -20.81
CA ASP A 80 23.77 -22.68 -21.63
C ASP A 80 22.31 -23.11 -21.44
N ALA A 81 21.85 -23.22 -20.19
CA ALA A 81 20.49 -23.59 -19.87
C ALA A 81 19.48 -22.58 -20.45
N ALA A 82 19.71 -21.28 -20.26
CA ALA A 82 18.84 -20.24 -20.81
C ALA A 82 18.79 -20.25 -22.35
N ALA A 83 19.90 -20.55 -23.02
CA ALA A 83 19.94 -20.63 -24.48
C ALA A 83 19.28 -21.90 -25.04
N GLN A 84 19.30 -23.00 -24.27
CA GLN A 84 18.71 -24.28 -24.67
C GLN A 84 17.22 -24.37 -24.33
N ALA A 85 16.74 -23.61 -23.35
CA ALA A 85 15.35 -23.65 -22.88
C ALA A 85 14.33 -23.21 -23.95
N ASN A 86 13.27 -24.00 -24.05
CA ASN A 86 12.04 -23.70 -24.78
C ASN A 86 11.00 -23.06 -23.86
N ASP A 87 9.94 -22.52 -24.45
CA ASP A 87 8.82 -21.99 -23.66
C ASP A 87 8.17 -23.10 -22.84
N GLY A 88 7.96 -22.86 -21.55
CA GLY A 88 7.46 -23.80 -20.55
C GLY A 88 8.55 -24.59 -19.81
N ASP A 89 9.81 -24.55 -20.25
CA ASP A 89 10.90 -25.28 -19.59
C ASP A 89 11.23 -24.70 -18.20
N THR A 90 11.80 -25.56 -17.36
CA THR A 90 12.33 -25.21 -16.04
C THR A 90 13.86 -25.23 -16.06
N ILE A 91 14.49 -24.18 -15.55
CA ILE A 91 15.93 -24.11 -15.28
C ILE A 91 16.11 -24.25 -13.77
N ASN A 92 16.68 -25.37 -13.34
CA ASN A 92 17.00 -25.67 -11.95
C ASN A 92 18.52 -25.62 -11.72
N PHE A 93 18.96 -25.62 -10.46
CA PHE A 93 20.37 -25.63 -10.09
C PHE A 93 20.70 -26.84 -9.22
N ASP A 94 21.86 -27.43 -9.47
CA ASP A 94 22.44 -28.41 -8.56
C ASP A 94 22.69 -27.78 -7.19
N ALA A 95 22.44 -28.55 -6.12
CA ALA A 95 22.58 -28.07 -4.74
C ALA A 95 24.00 -27.58 -4.39
N GLY A 96 25.02 -27.98 -5.15
CA GLY A 96 26.39 -27.50 -4.98
C GLY A 96 26.65 -26.09 -5.54
N ILE A 97 25.73 -25.56 -6.35
CA ILE A 97 25.84 -24.22 -6.94
C ILE A 97 25.31 -23.20 -5.95
N THR A 98 26.23 -22.45 -5.35
CA THR A 98 25.94 -21.41 -4.36
C THR A 98 26.20 -19.99 -4.88
N SER A 99 26.99 -19.88 -5.95
CA SER A 99 27.30 -18.58 -6.56
C SER A 99 27.53 -18.71 -8.07
N ILE A 100 27.02 -17.76 -8.83
CA ILE A 100 27.31 -17.57 -10.26
C ILE A 100 27.74 -16.12 -10.47
N ASN A 101 28.85 -15.91 -11.16
CA ASN A 101 29.34 -14.57 -11.48
C ASN A 101 29.31 -14.34 -13.00
N LEU A 102 28.37 -13.52 -13.47
CA LEU A 102 28.20 -13.23 -14.88
C LEU A 102 29.28 -12.24 -15.36
N THR A 103 30.08 -12.70 -16.31
CA THR A 103 31.16 -11.99 -17.01
C THR A 103 30.78 -11.58 -18.43
N ALA A 104 29.80 -12.26 -19.05
CA ALA A 104 29.41 -12.08 -20.44
C ALA A 104 28.09 -11.28 -20.60
N GLY A 105 27.76 -10.41 -19.63
CA GLY A 105 26.55 -9.58 -19.66
C GLY A 105 25.27 -10.32 -19.24
N ALA A 106 24.12 -9.73 -19.58
CA ALA A 106 22.79 -10.22 -19.24
C ALA A 106 22.50 -11.62 -19.78
N VAL A 107 21.75 -12.42 -19.02
CA VAL A 107 21.15 -13.67 -19.49
C VAL A 107 19.76 -13.36 -20.03
N ASN A 108 19.54 -13.65 -21.31
CA ASN A 108 18.23 -13.44 -21.92
C ASN A 108 17.34 -14.66 -21.66
N LEU A 109 16.14 -14.42 -21.16
CA LEU A 109 15.16 -15.46 -20.83
C LEU A 109 13.97 -15.40 -21.77
N ARG A 110 13.46 -16.58 -22.12
CA ARG A 110 12.17 -16.78 -22.80
C ARG A 110 11.10 -17.11 -21.75
N ALA A 111 9.97 -17.70 -22.13
CA ALA A 111 8.92 -18.06 -21.17
C ALA A 111 9.31 -19.30 -20.35
N VAL A 112 10.11 -19.12 -19.30
CA VAL A 112 10.71 -20.22 -18.52
C VAL A 112 10.47 -20.03 -17.02
N GLN A 113 10.71 -21.10 -16.26
CA GLN A 113 10.74 -21.05 -14.79
C GLN A 113 12.18 -21.24 -14.32
N ILE A 114 12.74 -20.25 -13.62
CA ILE A 114 14.02 -20.38 -12.91
C ILE A 114 13.70 -20.74 -11.46
N ILE A 115 14.23 -21.87 -10.99
CA ILE A 115 14.08 -22.34 -9.61
C ILE A 115 15.46 -22.51 -8.99
N GLY A 116 15.86 -21.55 -8.16
CA GLY A 116 17.09 -21.61 -7.39
C GLY A 116 16.99 -22.51 -6.16
N THR A 117 18.14 -22.70 -5.50
CA THR A 117 18.25 -23.53 -4.28
C THR A 117 17.77 -22.82 -3.01
N GLY A 118 17.17 -21.63 -3.15
CA GLY A 118 16.70 -20.74 -2.09
C GLY A 118 17.48 -19.42 -2.09
N SER A 119 16.81 -18.29 -1.83
CA SER A 119 17.44 -16.96 -1.87
C SER A 119 18.67 -16.86 -0.97
N ALA A 120 18.66 -17.55 0.18
CA ALA A 120 19.79 -17.62 1.10
C ALA A 120 20.98 -18.47 0.60
N ASN A 121 20.81 -19.29 -0.44
CA ASN A 121 21.76 -20.32 -0.85
C ASN A 121 22.44 -20.03 -2.20
N LEU A 122 21.74 -19.39 -3.13
CA LEU A 122 22.24 -19.12 -4.48
C LEU A 122 22.33 -17.62 -4.77
N THR A 123 23.54 -17.11 -4.95
CA THR A 123 23.78 -15.73 -5.39
C THR A 123 24.18 -15.67 -6.86
N VAL A 124 23.44 -14.90 -7.65
CA VAL A 124 23.81 -14.48 -9.00
C VAL A 124 24.29 -13.02 -8.95
N THR A 125 25.55 -12.81 -9.28
CA THR A 125 26.18 -11.48 -9.34
C THR A 125 26.77 -11.26 -10.73
N THR A 126 27.28 -10.06 -10.98
CA THR A 126 28.05 -9.76 -12.17
C THR A 126 29.43 -9.16 -11.84
N THR A 127 30.35 -9.20 -12.80
CA THR A 127 31.67 -8.54 -12.69
C THR A 127 31.63 -7.03 -12.90
N GLY A 128 30.55 -6.51 -13.49
CA GLY A 128 30.39 -5.08 -13.71
C GLY A 128 30.27 -4.29 -12.39
N ALA A 129 30.51 -2.98 -12.48
CA ALA A 129 30.01 -2.07 -11.45
C ALA A 129 28.48 -2.16 -11.36
N ALA A 130 27.90 -1.75 -10.24
CA ALA A 130 26.45 -1.78 -10.12
C ALA A 130 25.77 -0.97 -11.24
N GLY A 131 24.75 -1.56 -11.87
CA GLY A 131 24.01 -0.94 -12.99
C GLY A 131 24.75 -0.90 -14.33
N ALA A 132 25.91 -1.54 -14.44
CA ALA A 132 26.64 -1.59 -15.71
C ALA A 132 25.92 -2.42 -16.79
N TYR A 133 25.17 -3.45 -16.40
CA TYR A 133 24.29 -4.26 -17.25
C TYR A 133 23.21 -4.96 -16.41
N ASP A 134 22.15 -5.41 -17.07
CA ASP A 134 21.10 -6.19 -16.43
C ASP A 134 21.57 -7.64 -16.17
N THR A 135 21.05 -8.30 -15.13
CA THR A 135 21.25 -9.73 -14.86
C THR A 135 20.39 -10.57 -15.80
N PHE A 136 19.10 -10.26 -15.85
CA PHE A 136 18.10 -10.98 -16.64
C PHE A 136 17.35 -10.01 -17.53
N ASN A 137 17.26 -10.36 -18.81
CA ASN A 137 16.43 -9.66 -19.78
C ASN A 137 15.32 -10.61 -20.24
N LEU A 138 14.08 -10.24 -19.94
CA LEU A 138 12.90 -11.02 -20.26
C LEU A 138 12.32 -10.50 -21.58
N GLY A 139 12.28 -11.36 -22.59
CA GLY A 139 11.75 -11.04 -23.93
C GLY A 139 10.73 -12.07 -24.41
N GLY A 140 9.93 -11.69 -25.41
CA GLY A 140 8.85 -12.53 -25.95
C GLY A 140 7.49 -12.20 -25.35
N THR A 141 6.57 -13.16 -25.33
CA THR A 141 5.17 -12.94 -24.91
C THR A 141 4.69 -13.89 -23.82
N GLY A 142 5.53 -14.81 -23.36
CA GLY A 142 5.14 -15.79 -22.35
C GLY A 142 5.64 -15.42 -20.96
N ASP A 143 5.06 -16.10 -19.98
CA ASP A 143 5.28 -15.84 -18.56
C ASP A 143 6.65 -16.32 -18.10
N VAL A 144 7.21 -15.62 -17.12
CA VAL A 144 8.48 -15.98 -16.51
C VAL A 144 8.34 -16.01 -15.00
N THR A 145 8.83 -17.08 -14.39
CA THR A 145 9.00 -17.18 -12.94
C THR A 145 10.47 -17.20 -12.61
N ILE A 146 10.87 -16.43 -11.61
CA ILE A 146 12.20 -16.49 -11.00
C ILE A 146 12.01 -16.71 -9.52
N SER A 147 12.58 -17.80 -8.99
CA SER A 147 12.47 -18.11 -7.57
C SER A 147 13.75 -18.60 -6.94
N GLY A 148 13.86 -18.42 -5.61
CA GLY A 148 14.91 -19.02 -4.79
C GLY A 148 16.32 -18.55 -5.11
N ILE A 149 16.51 -17.28 -5.49
CA ILE A 149 17.84 -16.72 -5.80
C ILE A 149 18.05 -15.34 -5.18
N THR A 150 19.31 -15.02 -4.89
CA THR A 150 19.77 -13.66 -4.63
C THR A 150 20.40 -13.07 -5.89
N ILE A 151 20.02 -11.85 -6.27
CA ILE A 151 20.63 -11.06 -7.33
C ILE A 151 21.33 -9.86 -6.69
N THR A 152 22.60 -9.61 -7.02
CA THR A 152 23.32 -8.44 -6.50
C THR A 152 23.94 -7.57 -7.59
N LYS A 153 24.06 -6.26 -7.30
CA LYS A 153 24.65 -5.21 -8.14
C LYS A 153 23.92 -4.92 -9.46
N ASN A 154 22.99 -5.74 -9.88
CA ASN A 154 22.40 -5.69 -11.22
C ASN A 154 20.92 -6.06 -11.16
N ARG A 155 20.24 -5.85 -12.27
CA ARG A 155 18.79 -5.67 -12.30
C ARG A 155 18.09 -6.71 -13.15
N VAL A 156 16.82 -6.97 -12.89
CA VAL A 156 15.92 -7.67 -13.81
C VAL A 156 15.22 -6.65 -14.70
N THR A 157 15.29 -6.83 -16.02
CA THR A 157 14.53 -6.01 -16.98
C THR A 157 13.46 -6.89 -17.63
N SER A 158 12.20 -6.51 -17.43
CA SER A 158 11.04 -7.16 -18.04
C SER A 158 10.42 -6.28 -19.11
N THR A 159 10.48 -6.75 -20.35
CA THR A 159 9.88 -6.08 -21.52
C THR A 159 9.03 -7.04 -22.37
N ASN A 160 8.83 -8.26 -21.89
CA ASN A 160 7.99 -9.30 -22.50
C ASN A 160 6.51 -9.04 -22.18
N ASP A 161 5.59 -9.31 -23.11
CA ASP A 161 4.14 -9.10 -22.88
C ASP A 161 3.52 -10.08 -21.86
N GLY A 162 4.29 -11.04 -21.32
CA GLY A 162 3.81 -12.04 -20.35
C GLY A 162 3.99 -11.61 -18.89
N ASN A 163 3.43 -12.40 -17.98
CA ASN A 163 3.50 -12.14 -16.54
C ASN A 163 4.92 -12.39 -16.00
N LEU A 164 5.31 -11.64 -14.97
CA LEU A 164 6.55 -11.88 -14.22
C LEU A 164 6.21 -12.24 -12.78
N THR A 165 6.65 -13.41 -12.35
CA THR A 165 6.59 -13.83 -10.94
C THR A 165 7.98 -13.86 -10.33
N LEU A 166 8.15 -13.17 -9.20
CA LEU A 166 9.31 -13.25 -8.33
C LEU A 166 8.89 -13.88 -7.00
N ASP A 167 9.46 -15.05 -6.65
CA ASP A 167 9.06 -15.82 -5.46
C ASP A 167 10.30 -16.25 -4.64
N ASP A 168 10.39 -15.89 -3.37
CA ASP A 168 11.62 -16.09 -2.56
C ASP A 168 12.87 -15.58 -3.31
N VAL A 169 12.84 -14.31 -3.74
CA VAL A 169 13.98 -13.65 -4.39
C VAL A 169 14.52 -12.54 -3.48
N THR A 170 15.83 -12.41 -3.41
CA THR A 170 16.48 -11.21 -2.84
C THR A 170 17.16 -10.42 -3.95
N ILE A 171 16.89 -9.12 -4.08
CA ILE A 171 17.64 -8.23 -4.98
C ILE A 171 18.24 -7.08 -4.17
N THR A 172 19.57 -6.95 -4.20
CA THR A 172 20.26 -5.97 -3.35
C THR A 172 21.46 -5.28 -3.98
N GLY A 173 21.69 -4.02 -3.57
CA GLY A 173 22.82 -3.21 -4.03
C GLY A 173 22.78 -2.91 -5.52
N SER A 174 21.60 -3.05 -6.15
CA SER A 174 21.44 -2.89 -7.58
C SER A 174 21.12 -1.44 -7.93
N THR A 175 21.67 -0.97 -9.05
CA THR A 175 21.44 0.39 -9.52
C THR A 175 20.89 0.41 -10.94
N GLY A 176 20.04 1.39 -11.25
CA GLY A 176 19.43 1.52 -12.56
C GLY A 176 18.94 2.94 -12.88
N THR A 177 18.51 3.17 -14.11
CA THR A 177 17.90 4.45 -14.49
C THR A 177 16.48 4.59 -13.91
N ASN A 178 15.66 3.56 -14.09
CA ASN A 178 14.30 3.42 -13.55
C ASN A 178 14.16 2.00 -13.01
N GLY A 179 13.85 1.80 -11.74
CA GLY A 179 13.99 0.47 -11.13
C GLY A 179 15.45 0.18 -10.87
N GLY A 180 15.90 0.20 -9.62
CA GLY A 180 17.26 -0.25 -9.26
C GLY A 180 17.39 -1.77 -9.32
N ALA A 181 16.35 -2.48 -8.88
CA ALA A 181 16.28 -3.94 -8.81
C ALA A 181 15.41 -4.57 -9.93
N LEU A 182 14.32 -3.91 -10.31
CA LEU A 182 13.42 -4.37 -11.37
C LEU A 182 12.91 -3.20 -12.21
N PHE A 183 13.08 -3.30 -13.52
CA PHE A 183 12.39 -2.45 -14.49
C PHE A 183 11.37 -3.28 -15.26
N ALA A 184 10.10 -3.16 -14.88
CA ALA A 184 8.98 -3.86 -15.50
C ALA A 184 8.22 -2.90 -16.43
N TYR A 185 8.46 -3.04 -17.74
CA TYR A 185 7.85 -2.25 -18.80
C TYR A 185 7.14 -3.17 -19.79
N ASN A 186 6.00 -3.73 -19.37
CA ASN A 186 5.25 -4.69 -20.17
C ASN A 186 3.73 -4.54 -20.02
N ARG A 187 2.93 -5.55 -20.38
CA ARG A 187 1.47 -5.54 -20.18
C ARG A 187 0.97 -6.63 -19.22
N GLY A 188 1.87 -7.51 -18.80
CA GLY A 188 1.55 -8.62 -17.92
C GLY A 188 1.51 -8.18 -16.46
N ASP A 189 1.00 -9.06 -15.63
CA ASP A 189 0.98 -8.88 -14.19
C ASP A 189 2.40 -9.03 -13.61
N LEU A 190 2.66 -8.32 -12.52
CA LEU A 190 3.86 -8.45 -11.72
C LEU A 190 3.48 -9.01 -10.35
N ASP A 191 3.83 -10.26 -10.10
CA ASP A 191 3.58 -10.94 -8.83
C ASP A 191 4.89 -11.09 -8.05
N ILE A 192 4.92 -10.56 -6.83
CA ILE A 192 6.08 -10.59 -5.94
C ILE A 192 5.67 -11.22 -4.62
N THR A 193 6.25 -12.37 -4.29
CA THR A 193 5.93 -13.15 -3.09
C THR A 193 7.18 -13.47 -2.30
N GLY A 194 7.12 -13.29 -0.97
CA GLY A 194 8.19 -13.73 -0.06
C GLY A 194 9.57 -13.16 -0.38
N SER A 195 9.64 -11.99 -1.01
CA SER A 195 10.86 -11.47 -1.62
C SER A 195 11.41 -10.25 -0.89
N THR A 196 12.71 -10.00 -1.01
CA THR A 196 13.43 -8.88 -0.37
C THR A 196 14.10 -7.98 -1.39
N PHE A 197 13.86 -6.68 -1.30
CA PHE A 197 14.50 -5.64 -2.10
C PHE A 197 15.21 -4.66 -1.15
N ALA A 198 16.54 -4.72 -1.11
CA ALA A 198 17.33 -3.98 -0.12
C ALA A 198 18.44 -3.15 -0.76
N ASP A 199 18.58 -1.89 -0.34
CA ASP A 199 19.72 -1.03 -0.74
C ASP A 199 19.85 -0.86 -2.27
N ASN A 200 18.72 -0.82 -2.98
CA ASN A 200 18.71 -0.58 -4.42
C ASN A 200 18.49 0.91 -4.73
N ALA A 201 19.08 1.40 -5.81
CA ALA A 201 18.98 2.80 -6.18
C ALA A 201 18.59 3.01 -7.64
N ALA A 202 17.73 4.00 -7.90
CA ALA A 202 17.38 4.44 -9.25
C ALA A 202 17.66 5.93 -9.44
N ASN A 203 18.17 6.30 -10.62
CA ASN A 203 18.42 7.71 -10.95
C ASN A 203 17.14 8.55 -10.98
N TYR A 204 15.99 7.94 -11.29
CA TYR A 204 14.71 8.65 -11.40
C TYR A 204 13.62 7.99 -10.54
N VAL A 205 13.06 6.87 -10.95
CA VAL A 205 11.86 6.33 -10.30
C VAL A 205 12.00 4.87 -9.92
N GLY A 206 11.37 4.48 -8.82
CA GLY A 206 11.37 3.10 -8.33
C GLY A 206 12.76 2.70 -7.86
N GLY A 207 13.18 3.10 -6.67
CA GLY A 207 14.54 2.79 -6.18
C GLY A 207 14.80 1.28 -6.19
N ALA A 208 13.79 0.47 -5.84
CA ALA A 208 13.77 -0.95 -6.15
C ALA A 208 13.07 -1.23 -7.48
N ILE A 209 11.78 -0.91 -7.58
CA ILE A 209 10.91 -1.37 -8.66
C ILE A 209 10.30 -0.19 -9.38
N ASN A 210 10.52 -0.12 -10.68
CA ASN A 210 9.68 0.64 -11.58
C ASN A 210 8.73 -0.32 -12.30
N ALA A 211 7.47 -0.29 -11.89
CA ALA A 211 6.36 -0.90 -12.59
C ALA A 211 5.75 0.17 -13.49
N ASN A 212 5.93 -0.01 -14.78
CA ASN A 212 5.24 0.74 -15.82
C ASN A 212 4.70 -0.29 -16.81
N ASN A 213 3.92 -1.20 -16.23
CA ASN A 213 3.15 -2.19 -16.93
C ASN A 213 1.68 -1.75 -17.01
N SER A 214 0.83 -2.54 -17.66
CA SER A 214 -0.61 -2.31 -17.67
C SER A 214 -1.39 -3.43 -16.98
N GLY A 215 -0.68 -4.39 -16.38
CA GLY A 215 -1.24 -5.49 -15.59
C GLY A 215 -1.44 -5.05 -14.15
N THR A 216 -1.66 -6.01 -13.25
CA THR A 216 -1.75 -5.77 -11.80
C THR A 216 -0.37 -5.91 -11.17
N VAL A 217 -0.07 -5.10 -10.15
CA VAL A 217 1.13 -5.27 -9.31
C VAL A 217 0.71 -5.86 -7.96
N THR A 218 1.03 -7.13 -7.75
CA THR A 218 0.75 -7.86 -6.51
C THR A 218 2.02 -8.03 -5.69
N ILE A 219 2.02 -7.57 -4.44
CA ILE A 219 3.14 -7.68 -3.51
C ILE A 219 2.64 -8.36 -2.22
N THR A 220 3.14 -9.57 -1.94
CA THR A 220 2.72 -10.36 -0.78
C THR A 220 3.92 -10.81 0.04
N GLY A 221 3.86 -10.67 1.37
CA GLY A 221 4.87 -11.23 2.27
C GLY A 221 6.29 -10.72 2.02
N SER A 222 6.44 -9.50 1.48
CA SER A 222 7.71 -9.02 0.92
C SER A 222 8.26 -7.80 1.65
N ILE A 223 9.57 -7.59 1.56
CA ILE A 223 10.31 -6.57 2.30
C ILE A 223 11.03 -5.62 1.33
N PHE A 224 10.79 -4.32 1.49
CA PHE A 224 11.46 -3.24 0.77
C PHE A 224 12.17 -2.35 1.77
N THR A 225 13.51 -2.38 1.79
CA THR A 225 14.30 -1.62 2.74
C THR A 225 15.39 -0.77 2.10
N ASN A 226 15.53 0.47 2.56
CA ASN A 226 16.63 1.38 2.18
C ASN A 226 16.80 1.56 0.67
N ASN A 227 15.71 1.51 -0.09
CA ASN A 227 15.76 1.77 -1.52
C ASN A 227 15.64 3.28 -1.78
N ASP A 228 16.39 3.79 -2.75
CA ASP A 228 16.52 5.23 -3.01
C ASP A 228 16.20 5.58 -4.47
N ALA A 229 15.32 6.56 -4.67
CA ALA A 229 14.95 7.07 -5.98
C ALA A 229 15.28 8.56 -6.13
N GLY A 230 16.00 8.91 -7.19
CA GLY A 230 16.35 10.31 -7.50
C GLY A 230 15.15 11.22 -7.81
N THR A 231 13.95 10.66 -8.00
CA THR A 231 12.69 11.36 -8.21
C THR A 231 11.57 10.75 -7.37
N SER A 232 11.08 9.53 -7.60
CA SER A 232 9.83 9.08 -6.94
C SER A 232 9.66 7.58 -6.78
N GLY A 233 8.89 7.18 -5.77
CA GLY A 233 8.69 5.78 -5.43
C GLY A 233 10.02 5.21 -4.92
N GLY A 234 10.41 5.58 -3.70
CA GLY A 234 11.72 5.22 -3.16
C GLY A 234 11.95 3.71 -3.15
N ALA A 235 10.93 2.92 -2.80
CA ALA A 235 10.92 1.51 -3.14
C ALA A 235 10.24 1.25 -4.49
N VAL A 236 8.96 1.57 -4.59
CA VAL A 236 8.11 1.18 -5.72
C VAL A 236 7.51 2.40 -6.38
N TYR A 237 7.68 2.50 -7.69
CA TYR A 237 6.93 3.42 -8.54
C TYR A 237 6.04 2.60 -9.47
N ALA A 238 4.74 2.89 -9.48
CA ALA A 238 3.73 2.25 -10.32
C ALA A 238 2.95 3.28 -11.15
N TYR A 239 2.63 2.94 -12.40
CA TYR A 239 1.98 3.79 -13.39
C TYR A 239 0.87 3.06 -14.18
N ASN A 240 -0.39 3.41 -13.91
CA ASN A 240 -1.62 2.89 -14.57
C ASN A 240 -1.99 1.41 -14.30
N GLU A 241 -1.59 0.85 -13.16
CA GLU A 241 -1.92 -0.52 -12.74
C GLU A 241 -2.66 -0.60 -11.41
N ASP A 242 -3.62 -1.51 -11.27
CA ASP A 242 -4.09 -1.90 -9.93
C ASP A 242 -2.91 -2.36 -9.06
N ILE A 243 -2.90 -1.96 -7.79
CA ILE A 243 -1.84 -2.32 -6.84
C ILE A 243 -2.45 -3.02 -5.65
N GLU A 244 -1.95 -4.21 -5.36
CA GLU A 244 -2.33 -5.00 -4.20
C GLU A 244 -1.09 -5.29 -3.35
N VAL A 245 -1.06 -4.74 -2.13
CA VAL A 245 0.04 -4.95 -1.17
C VAL A 245 -0.50 -5.61 0.08
N THR A 246 0.06 -6.75 0.43
CA THR A 246 -0.44 -7.58 1.52
C THR A 246 0.70 -8.16 2.36
N ASP A 247 0.56 -8.15 3.70
CA ASP A 247 1.51 -8.76 4.64
C ASP A 247 2.97 -8.34 4.39
N SER A 248 3.20 -7.09 3.99
CA SER A 248 4.51 -6.62 3.49
C SER A 248 5.07 -5.49 4.34
N THR A 249 6.35 -5.16 4.13
CA THR A 249 7.05 -4.07 4.84
C THR A 249 7.79 -3.16 3.88
N PHE A 250 7.57 -1.86 4.01
CA PHE A 250 8.30 -0.79 3.31
C PHE A 250 8.96 0.09 4.37
N THR A 251 10.28 -0.04 4.55
CA THR A 251 11.00 0.65 5.62
C THR A 251 12.26 1.38 5.17
N GLY A 252 12.45 2.62 5.60
CA GLY A 252 13.68 3.37 5.33
C GLY A 252 13.90 3.74 3.86
N ASN A 253 12.86 3.69 3.02
CA ASN A 253 12.98 4.01 1.59
C ASN A 253 12.87 5.52 1.36
N SER A 254 13.57 6.03 0.34
CA SER A 254 13.75 7.47 0.12
C SER A 254 13.47 7.87 -1.33
N ALA A 255 12.78 8.99 -1.52
CA ALA A 255 12.58 9.61 -2.82
C ALA A 255 12.78 11.13 -2.77
N VAL A 256 13.33 11.74 -3.82
CA VAL A 256 13.46 13.21 -3.82
C VAL A 256 12.12 13.92 -3.94
N ASP A 257 11.25 13.53 -4.85
CA ASP A 257 9.93 14.16 -5.07
C ASP A 257 8.85 13.48 -4.22
N LYS A 258 8.25 12.35 -4.61
CA LYS A 258 7.10 11.78 -3.86
C LYS A 258 7.15 10.28 -3.64
N GLY A 259 6.45 9.86 -2.59
CA GLY A 259 6.28 8.46 -2.23
C GLY A 259 7.60 7.84 -1.81
N GLY A 260 8.08 8.16 -0.60
CA GLY A 260 9.33 7.59 -0.09
C GLY A 260 9.28 6.07 -0.05
N GLY A 261 8.16 5.49 0.41
CA GLY A 261 7.89 4.06 0.29
C GLY A 261 7.39 3.69 -1.12
N LEU A 262 6.16 4.11 -1.42
CA LEU A 262 5.49 3.79 -2.67
C LEU A 262 4.89 5.04 -3.30
N ARG A 263 5.05 5.17 -4.62
CA ARG A 263 4.30 6.13 -5.44
C ARG A 263 3.47 5.40 -6.47
N SER A 264 2.18 5.71 -6.52
CA SER A 264 1.29 5.30 -7.59
C SER A 264 0.71 6.52 -8.29
N THR A 265 0.79 6.54 -9.61
CA THR A 265 0.05 7.52 -10.42
C THR A 265 -1.04 6.84 -11.24
N ASN A 266 -1.69 5.85 -10.64
CA ASN A 266 -2.66 4.96 -11.25
C ASN A 266 -4.11 5.49 -11.22
N ASN A 267 -4.88 5.22 -12.29
CA ASN A 267 -6.34 5.39 -12.35
C ASN A 267 -7.14 4.19 -11.79
N GLY A 268 -6.52 3.03 -11.59
CA GLY A 268 -7.08 1.84 -10.96
C GLY A 268 -7.00 1.87 -9.42
N ALA A 269 -7.44 0.77 -8.81
CA ALA A 269 -7.55 0.65 -7.36
C ALA A 269 -6.17 0.41 -6.70
N VAL A 270 -6.04 0.88 -5.46
CA VAL A 270 -4.89 0.57 -4.60
C VAL A 270 -5.39 -0.04 -3.30
N THR A 271 -4.98 -1.27 -3.02
CA THR A 271 -5.34 -2.01 -1.81
C THR A 271 -4.09 -2.33 -1.01
N ILE A 272 -4.03 -1.90 0.25
CA ILE A 272 -2.93 -2.16 1.17
C ILE A 272 -3.50 -2.78 2.43
N THR A 273 -3.09 -4.02 2.74
CA THR A 273 -3.61 -4.76 3.89
C THR A 273 -2.50 -5.38 4.73
N ARG A 274 -2.63 -5.32 6.06
CA ARG A 274 -1.66 -5.88 7.03
C ARG A 274 -0.20 -5.55 6.70
N THR A 275 0.03 -4.32 6.27
CA THR A 275 1.33 -3.88 5.78
C THR A 275 1.90 -2.81 6.69
N THR A 276 3.22 -2.80 6.84
CA THR A 276 3.93 -1.74 7.55
C THR A 276 4.63 -0.82 6.55
N ILE A 277 4.33 0.47 6.59
CA ILE A 277 5.01 1.52 5.82
C ILE A 277 5.64 2.46 6.84
N SER A 278 6.94 2.31 7.09
CA SER A 278 7.62 3.02 8.18
C SER A 278 8.91 3.70 7.80
N ASP A 279 9.22 4.81 8.47
CA ASP A 279 10.52 5.49 8.37
C ASP A 279 10.94 5.81 6.91
N ASN A 280 9.96 5.97 6.01
CA ASN A 280 10.24 6.35 4.63
C ASN A 280 10.24 7.88 4.50
N SER A 281 11.02 8.40 3.56
CA SER A 281 11.20 9.84 3.41
C SER A 281 11.01 10.34 1.98
N SER A 282 10.37 11.49 1.82
CA SER A 282 10.38 12.28 0.59
C SER A 282 10.60 13.77 0.85
N VAL A 283 10.89 14.55 -0.20
CA VAL A 283 10.96 16.03 -0.10
C VAL A 283 9.66 16.68 -0.58
N GLY A 284 9.06 16.19 -1.67
CA GLY A 284 7.92 16.78 -2.39
C GLY A 284 6.54 16.17 -2.11
N GLY A 285 6.39 15.31 -1.09
CA GLY A 285 5.10 14.84 -0.59
C GLY A 285 4.99 13.33 -0.43
N GLY A 286 4.10 12.85 0.45
CA GLY A 286 3.88 11.41 0.65
C GLY A 286 5.14 10.70 1.15
N GLY A 287 5.58 11.01 2.37
CA GLY A 287 6.80 10.41 2.93
C GLY A 287 6.73 8.88 2.91
N GLY A 288 5.58 8.33 3.31
CA GLY A 288 5.26 6.90 3.18
C GLY A 288 4.71 6.57 1.79
N LEU A 289 3.53 7.10 1.49
CA LEU A 289 2.74 6.73 0.31
C LEU A 289 2.20 7.98 -0.41
N ASP A 290 2.48 8.11 -1.70
CA ASP A 290 1.82 9.07 -2.61
C ASP A 290 0.96 8.30 -3.61
N ILE A 291 -0.34 8.62 -3.67
CA ILE A 291 -1.24 8.12 -4.71
C ILE A 291 -1.86 9.32 -5.39
N GLY A 292 -1.66 9.49 -6.69
CA GLY A 292 -2.43 10.48 -7.40
C GLY A 292 -2.23 10.57 -8.89
N VAL A 293 -3.30 10.93 -9.57
CA VAL A 293 -3.39 11.02 -11.03
C VAL A 293 -3.50 12.46 -11.51
N ASN A 294 -3.29 12.66 -12.80
CA ASN A 294 -3.58 13.92 -13.47
C ASN A 294 -5.04 13.92 -13.96
N GLY A 295 -5.97 14.46 -13.17
CA GLY A 295 -7.39 14.60 -13.52
C GLY A 295 -8.34 14.01 -12.47
N PHE A 296 -9.64 14.29 -12.58
CA PHE A 296 -10.67 13.73 -11.69
C PHE A 296 -11.00 12.27 -12.09
N ALA A 297 -11.28 11.41 -11.10
CA ALA A 297 -11.61 9.97 -11.20
C ALA A 297 -10.42 8.97 -11.23
N GLY A 298 -9.47 9.10 -10.30
CA GLY A 298 -8.58 7.99 -9.94
C GLY A 298 -9.35 6.81 -9.33
N GLY A 299 -8.71 5.67 -9.13
CA GLY A 299 -9.37 4.51 -8.54
C GLY A 299 -9.55 4.64 -7.03
N ALA A 300 -10.27 3.69 -6.44
CA ALA A 300 -10.49 3.64 -5.00
C ALA A 300 -9.22 3.18 -4.27
N VAL A 301 -8.97 3.78 -3.10
CA VAL A 301 -7.88 3.39 -2.19
C VAL A 301 -8.46 2.73 -0.96
N LEU A 302 -7.98 1.53 -0.64
CA LEU A 302 -8.28 0.80 0.60
C LEU A 302 -6.99 0.58 1.40
N ILE A 303 -6.99 1.00 2.67
CA ILE A 303 -5.97 0.66 3.65
C ILE A 303 -6.64 -0.05 4.82
N ASP A 304 -6.28 -1.30 5.09
CA ASP A 304 -6.86 -2.07 6.19
C ASP A 304 -5.79 -2.73 7.06
N SER A 305 -6.00 -2.68 8.37
CA SER A 305 -5.19 -3.38 9.37
C SER A 305 -3.69 -3.09 9.23
N SER A 306 -3.33 -1.87 8.82
CA SER A 306 -1.97 -1.49 8.42
C SER A 306 -1.37 -0.42 9.34
N THR A 307 -0.03 -0.39 9.41
CA THR A 307 0.72 0.60 10.20
C THR A 307 1.49 1.52 9.26
N ILE A 308 1.21 2.83 9.35
CA ILE A 308 1.90 3.88 8.60
C ILE A 308 2.57 4.80 9.61
N SER A 309 3.89 4.67 9.80
CA SER A 309 4.55 5.36 10.92
C SER A 309 5.95 5.90 10.68
N GLY A 310 6.29 7.03 11.31
CA GLY A 310 7.66 7.56 11.24
C GLY A 310 8.04 8.11 9.86
N ASN A 311 7.09 8.24 8.94
CA ASN A 311 7.38 8.69 7.58
C ASN A 311 7.46 10.22 7.51
N ILE A 312 8.34 10.74 6.65
CA ILE A 312 8.68 12.17 6.62
C ILE A 312 8.54 12.74 5.20
N SER A 313 7.78 13.82 5.06
CA SER A 313 7.83 14.71 3.90
C SER A 313 8.49 16.02 4.32
N SER A 314 9.75 16.24 3.93
CA SER A 314 10.57 17.30 4.55
C SER A 314 10.29 18.72 4.07
N ALA A 315 9.65 18.89 2.90
CA ALA A 315 9.36 20.20 2.34
C ALA A 315 7.97 20.31 1.68
N SER A 316 7.09 19.33 1.93
CA SER A 316 5.74 19.31 1.39
C SER A 316 4.84 18.50 2.32
N ASP A 317 3.73 17.98 1.81
CA ASP A 317 2.59 17.55 2.59
C ASP A 317 2.49 16.03 2.67
N GLY A 318 1.65 15.53 3.58
CA GLY A 318 1.37 14.11 3.69
C GLY A 318 2.58 13.30 4.14
N GLY A 319 2.94 13.37 5.42
CA GLY A 319 4.10 12.66 5.96
C GLY A 319 3.90 11.16 5.85
N GLY A 320 2.75 10.67 6.32
CA GLY A 320 2.31 9.30 6.13
C GLY A 320 1.76 9.09 4.72
N LEU A 321 0.62 9.74 4.43
CA LEU A 321 -0.14 9.57 3.19
C LEU A 321 -0.35 10.90 2.48
N TYR A 322 -0.14 10.92 1.16
CA TYR A 322 -0.54 12.04 0.30
C TYR A 322 -1.34 11.57 -0.90
N PHE A 323 -2.67 11.79 -0.89
CA PHE A 323 -3.55 11.38 -1.98
C PHE A 323 -4.09 12.57 -2.77
N ARG A 324 -4.10 12.44 -4.09
CA ARG A 324 -4.59 13.47 -5.02
C ARG A 324 -5.50 12.85 -6.08
N SER A 325 -6.74 13.32 -6.14
CA SER A 325 -7.71 12.96 -7.20
C SER A 325 -8.09 11.47 -7.23
N VAL A 326 -8.27 10.85 -6.05
CA VAL A 326 -8.70 9.44 -5.93
C VAL A 326 -10.23 9.31 -5.89
N GLY A 327 -10.76 8.23 -6.48
CA GLY A 327 -12.20 7.96 -6.62
C GLY A 327 -12.89 7.50 -5.33
N GLY A 328 -12.12 7.39 -4.25
CA GLY A 328 -12.61 7.10 -2.90
C GLY A 328 -11.46 6.66 -2.01
N PHE A 329 -11.56 6.89 -0.71
CA PHE A 329 -10.58 6.44 0.27
C PHE A 329 -11.26 5.77 1.46
N THR A 330 -10.91 4.51 1.71
CA THR A 330 -11.35 3.77 2.88
C THR A 330 -10.13 3.36 3.71
N MET A 331 -10.11 3.73 4.99
CA MET A 331 -9.12 3.27 5.96
C MET A 331 -9.79 2.59 7.15
N LEU A 332 -9.41 1.35 7.43
CA LEU A 332 -10.00 0.50 8.47
C LEU A 332 -8.91 -0.08 9.38
N ASN A 333 -9.20 -0.21 10.68
CA ASN A 333 -8.39 -0.98 11.63
C ASN A 333 -6.89 -0.61 11.65
N SER A 334 -6.56 0.62 11.26
CA SER A 334 -5.20 1.00 10.90
C SER A 334 -4.64 2.06 11.85
N THR A 335 -3.30 2.15 11.89
CA THR A 335 -2.59 3.15 12.69
C THR A 335 -1.75 4.05 11.81
N VAL A 336 -1.99 5.36 11.88
CA VAL A 336 -1.16 6.40 11.25
C VAL A 336 -0.48 7.20 12.35
N SER A 337 0.83 7.04 12.54
CA SER A 337 1.49 7.64 13.70
C SER A 337 2.93 8.10 13.54
N GLY A 338 3.32 9.16 14.26
CA GLY A 338 4.72 9.60 14.24
C GLY A 338 5.20 10.12 12.88
N ASN A 339 4.29 10.41 11.94
CA ASN A 339 4.66 10.93 10.64
C ASN A 339 4.84 12.46 10.70
N SER A 340 5.69 13.02 9.84
CA SER A 340 5.96 14.46 9.82
C SER A 340 5.90 15.05 8.41
N ALA A 341 5.32 16.24 8.29
CA ALA A 341 5.23 16.98 7.04
C ALA A 341 5.06 18.48 7.29
N TYR A 342 4.92 19.26 6.22
CA TYR A 342 4.48 20.64 6.29
C TYR A 342 3.00 20.70 6.68
N ASP A 343 2.10 20.27 5.79
CA ASP A 343 0.68 20.05 6.07
C ASP A 343 0.30 18.57 6.03
N GLY A 344 -0.81 18.20 6.67
CA GLY A 344 -1.34 16.84 6.60
C GLY A 344 -0.36 15.79 7.09
N ALA A 345 0.34 16.03 8.21
CA ALA A 345 1.49 15.20 8.60
C ALA A 345 1.15 13.72 8.74
N GLY A 346 -0.01 13.38 9.32
CA GLY A 346 -0.56 12.04 9.20
C GLY A 346 -0.98 11.75 7.76
N MET A 347 -1.98 12.50 7.28
CA MET A 347 -2.56 12.34 5.95
C MET A 347 -2.97 13.68 5.32
N GLU A 348 -2.65 13.87 4.04
CA GLU A 348 -3.32 14.86 3.17
C GLU A 348 -4.13 14.16 2.08
N LEU A 349 -5.40 14.55 1.97
CA LEU A 349 -6.37 14.03 1.00
C LEU A 349 -6.90 15.20 0.15
N SER A 350 -6.42 15.27 -1.09
CA SER A 350 -6.73 16.33 -2.04
C SER A 350 -7.65 15.83 -3.15
N ASP A 351 -8.72 16.58 -3.44
CA ASP A 351 -9.66 16.29 -4.54
C ASP A 351 -10.22 14.85 -4.52
N VAL A 352 -10.65 14.39 -3.34
CA VAL A 352 -11.14 13.03 -3.12
C VAL A 352 -12.66 12.95 -3.18
N GLU A 353 -13.18 11.81 -3.64
CA GLU A 353 -14.63 11.52 -3.60
C GLU A 353 -15.04 11.07 -2.18
N ASP A 354 -15.69 9.91 -2.04
CA ASP A 354 -16.13 9.40 -0.74
C ASP A 354 -14.94 9.01 0.15
N VAL A 355 -14.99 9.40 1.42
CA VAL A 355 -13.96 9.06 2.40
C VAL A 355 -14.57 8.37 3.60
N VAL A 356 -14.03 7.21 3.97
CA VAL A 356 -14.39 6.47 5.17
C VAL A 356 -13.13 6.18 5.96
N ILE A 357 -13.04 6.69 7.19
CA ILE A 357 -12.00 6.33 8.14
C ILE A 357 -12.69 5.71 9.35
N ALA A 358 -12.50 4.42 9.58
CA ALA A 358 -13.18 3.72 10.65
C ALA A 358 -12.23 2.87 11.51
N ASN A 359 -12.57 2.71 12.79
CA ASN A 359 -11.84 1.82 13.71
C ASN A 359 -10.32 2.05 13.69
N SER A 360 -9.87 3.30 13.60
CA SER A 360 -8.45 3.59 13.33
C SER A 360 -7.87 4.54 14.36
N THR A 361 -6.55 4.52 14.51
CA THR A 361 -5.82 5.43 15.41
C THR A 361 -4.89 6.33 14.60
N ILE A 362 -5.06 7.65 14.70
CA ILE A 362 -4.20 8.65 14.08
C ILE A 362 -3.52 9.45 15.19
N ALA A 363 -2.24 9.18 15.45
CA ALA A 363 -1.60 9.66 16.67
C ALA A 363 -0.17 10.15 16.51
N ASN A 364 0.20 11.18 17.27
CA ASN A 364 1.58 11.67 17.35
C ASN A 364 2.17 12.10 15.99
N ASN A 365 1.36 12.54 15.03
CA ASN A 365 1.86 13.09 13.77
C ASN A 365 2.18 14.59 13.94
N THR A 366 3.24 15.06 13.29
CA THR A 366 3.82 16.39 13.50
C THR A 366 3.90 17.19 12.19
N GLY A 367 2.97 18.12 12.02
CA GLY A 367 3.02 19.17 11.01
C GLY A 367 4.01 20.28 11.35
N ASP A 368 4.28 21.18 10.40
CA ASP A 368 5.17 22.31 10.63
C ASP A 368 4.67 23.22 11.77
N ALA A 369 5.57 23.59 12.67
CA ALA A 369 5.25 24.34 13.89
C ALA A 369 4.95 25.83 13.66
N ASN A 370 5.26 26.37 12.48
CA ASN A 370 5.07 27.79 12.17
C ASN A 370 3.91 28.04 11.21
N GLN A 371 3.62 27.08 10.33
CA GLN A 371 2.66 27.25 9.23
C GLN A 371 1.77 26.03 8.99
N GLY A 372 2.08 24.87 9.58
CA GLY A 372 1.43 23.61 9.26
C GLY A 372 -0.06 23.55 9.64
N ASP A 373 -0.84 23.00 8.73
CA ASP A 373 -2.25 22.64 8.87
C ASP A 373 -2.42 21.11 8.94
N GLY A 374 -3.45 20.64 9.63
CA GLY A 374 -3.86 19.24 9.63
C GLY A 374 -2.78 18.31 10.18
N GLY A 375 -2.34 18.53 11.43
CA GLY A 375 -1.31 17.67 12.06
C GLY A 375 -1.66 16.19 11.99
N ALA A 376 -2.96 15.84 12.11
CA ALA A 376 -3.46 14.50 11.88
C ALA A 376 -3.94 14.30 10.43
N LEU A 377 -4.80 15.21 9.96
CA LEU A 377 -5.55 15.04 8.71
C LEU A 377 -5.85 16.38 8.05
N TYR A 378 -5.56 16.48 6.76
CA TYR A 378 -5.91 17.64 5.95
C TYR A 378 -6.70 17.20 4.71
N PHE A 379 -7.93 17.68 4.58
CA PHE A 379 -8.69 17.64 3.33
C PHE A 379 -8.56 18.94 2.57
N ARG A 380 -8.24 18.84 1.28
CA ARG A 380 -8.01 20.00 0.41
C ARG A 380 -8.70 19.86 -0.96
N GLY A 381 -9.14 20.97 -1.53
CA GLY A 381 -9.63 21.01 -2.91
C GLY A 381 -11.13 20.70 -3.01
N TYR A 382 -11.54 19.84 -3.94
CA TYR A 382 -12.93 19.44 -4.12
C TYR A 382 -13.23 18.14 -3.41
N LEU A 383 -13.97 18.21 -2.29
CA LEU A 383 -14.63 17.05 -1.71
C LEU A 383 -15.97 16.86 -2.43
N THR A 384 -16.04 15.90 -3.35
CA THR A 384 -17.24 15.65 -4.16
C THR A 384 -18.18 14.61 -3.53
N GLY A 385 -17.62 13.76 -2.66
CA GLY A 385 -18.33 12.74 -1.88
C GLY A 385 -18.55 13.13 -0.42
N ASP A 386 -19.13 12.19 0.34
CA ASP A 386 -19.30 12.34 1.79
C ASP A 386 -18.03 11.89 2.53
N VAL A 387 -17.67 12.61 3.60
CA VAL A 387 -16.58 12.20 4.52
C VAL A 387 -17.19 11.63 5.79
N GLU A 388 -16.90 10.37 6.09
CA GLU A 388 -17.30 9.70 7.33
C GLU A 388 -16.08 9.26 8.14
N ILE A 389 -15.98 9.76 9.37
CA ILE A 389 -14.98 9.29 10.36
C ILE A 389 -15.72 8.63 11.52
N LEU A 390 -15.39 7.37 11.78
CA LEU A 390 -16.18 6.50 12.65
C LEU A 390 -15.25 5.82 13.67
N PHE A 391 -15.61 5.84 14.96
CA PHE A 391 -14.88 5.09 16.00
C PHE A 391 -13.35 5.19 15.86
N THR A 392 -12.86 6.42 15.70
CA THR A 392 -11.45 6.69 15.40
C THR A 392 -10.88 7.52 16.54
N THR A 393 -9.66 7.19 16.96
CA THR A 393 -8.92 7.96 17.96
C THR A 393 -7.94 8.88 17.25
N ILE A 394 -8.02 10.18 17.50
CA ILE A 394 -7.13 11.20 16.94
C ILE A 394 -6.46 11.95 18.10
N SER A 395 -5.23 11.57 18.44
CA SER A 395 -4.62 12.03 19.69
C SER A 395 -3.12 12.30 19.61
N GLY A 396 -2.64 13.31 20.35
CA GLY A 396 -1.22 13.63 20.42
C GLY A 396 -0.63 14.21 19.13
N ASN A 397 -1.44 14.55 18.13
CA ASN A 397 -0.96 15.17 16.89
C ASN A 397 -0.66 16.65 17.14
N SER A 398 0.30 17.19 16.39
CA SER A 398 0.75 18.57 16.54
C SER A 398 0.91 19.26 15.19
N SER A 399 0.54 20.54 15.10
CA SER A 399 0.82 21.42 13.97
C SER A 399 0.79 22.87 14.45
N ASN A 400 1.05 23.85 13.57
CA ASN A 400 0.83 25.24 13.93
C ASN A 400 -0.65 25.57 14.13
N SER A 401 -1.50 25.18 13.19
CA SER A 401 -2.82 25.79 13.04
C SER A 401 -3.94 24.93 13.62
N ASN A 402 -3.95 23.63 13.32
CA ASN A 402 -5.07 22.73 13.64
C ASN A 402 -4.73 21.23 13.54
N THR A 403 -5.45 20.41 14.30
CA THR A 403 -5.32 18.94 14.24
C THR A 403 -5.90 18.39 12.95
N ILE A 404 -7.11 18.83 12.61
CA ILE A 404 -7.86 18.43 11.41
C ILE A 404 -8.27 19.69 10.66
N LYS A 405 -7.88 19.77 9.38
CA LYS A 405 -8.35 20.82 8.47
C LYS A 405 -9.24 20.22 7.40
N ILE A 406 -10.40 20.83 7.20
CA ILE A 406 -11.30 20.55 6.10
C ILE A 406 -11.42 21.83 5.29
N PHE A 407 -10.71 21.88 4.17
CA PHE A 407 -10.77 22.97 3.19
C PHE A 407 -11.35 22.43 1.89
N SER A 408 -12.63 22.71 1.65
CA SER A 408 -13.28 22.34 0.38
C SER A 408 -13.66 23.57 -0.43
N LEU A 409 -13.56 23.46 -1.75
CA LEU A 409 -14.06 24.46 -2.71
C LEU A 409 -15.51 24.16 -3.16
N GLY A 410 -16.03 22.98 -2.83
CA GLY A 410 -17.39 22.54 -3.09
C GLY A 410 -18.28 22.50 -1.84
N GLU A 411 -19.55 22.17 -2.03
CA GLU A 411 -20.39 21.73 -0.91
C GLU A 411 -19.83 20.40 -0.38
N PHE A 412 -19.73 20.27 0.94
CA PHE A 412 -19.28 19.04 1.57
C PHE A 412 -20.16 18.69 2.77
N SER A 413 -20.19 17.40 3.10
CA SER A 413 -20.76 16.87 4.32
C SER A 413 -19.70 16.04 5.02
N VAL A 414 -19.32 16.45 6.23
CA VAL A 414 -18.44 15.66 7.09
C VAL A 414 -19.24 15.14 8.27
N GLY A 415 -19.35 13.82 8.36
CA GLY A 415 -19.91 13.11 9.50
C GLY A 415 -18.79 12.52 10.36
N MET A 416 -18.85 12.76 11.65
CA MET A 416 -17.98 12.11 12.63
C MET A 416 -18.84 11.48 13.71
N THR A 417 -18.69 10.16 13.93
CA THR A 417 -19.50 9.42 14.89
C THR A 417 -18.66 8.51 15.78
N GLY A 418 -18.81 8.60 17.10
CA GLY A 418 -18.01 7.78 18.03
C GLY A 418 -16.53 8.14 18.00
N VAL A 419 -16.14 9.33 17.54
CA VAL A 419 -14.72 9.72 17.41
C VAL A 419 -14.22 10.30 18.74
N ALA A 420 -12.96 10.03 19.09
CA ALA A 420 -12.29 10.67 20.22
C ALA A 420 -11.10 11.51 19.72
N ILE A 421 -11.18 12.83 19.86
CA ILE A 421 -10.14 13.79 19.52
C ILE A 421 -9.65 14.44 20.82
N SER A 422 -8.41 14.15 21.21
CA SER A 422 -7.89 14.54 22.53
C SER A 422 -6.39 14.80 22.50
N ASP A 423 -5.89 15.60 23.44
CA ASP A 423 -4.45 15.74 23.73
C ASP A 423 -3.59 16.16 22.52
N ASN A 424 -4.18 16.81 21.52
CA ASN A 424 -3.46 17.41 20.40
C ASN A 424 -2.87 18.77 20.78
N THR A 425 -1.93 19.28 19.98
CA THR A 425 -1.25 20.56 20.24
C THR A 425 -1.25 21.44 19.00
N THR A 426 -1.66 22.70 19.17
CA THR A 426 -1.50 23.75 18.15
C THR A 426 -0.78 24.95 18.73
N SER A 427 -0.54 25.99 17.92
CA SER A 427 -0.02 27.28 18.40
C SER A 427 -0.92 27.97 19.43
N ALA A 428 -2.21 27.62 19.49
CA ALA A 428 -3.13 28.10 20.52
C ALA A 428 -2.91 27.42 21.89
N GLY A 429 -2.25 26.26 21.91
CA GLY A 429 -1.91 25.48 23.10
C GLY A 429 -2.19 23.98 22.92
N SER A 430 -2.08 23.23 24.03
CA SER A 430 -2.32 21.79 24.05
C SER A 430 -3.67 21.43 24.69
N GLY A 431 -4.23 20.29 24.29
CA GLY A 431 -5.47 19.73 24.82
C GLY A 431 -6.64 20.67 24.60
N ILE A 432 -7.24 21.18 25.69
CA ILE A 432 -8.43 22.05 25.60
C ILE A 432 -8.15 23.39 24.91
N LEU A 433 -6.89 23.81 24.87
CA LEU A 433 -6.46 25.04 24.21
C LEU A 433 -6.16 24.83 22.72
N ALA A 434 -6.00 23.59 22.27
CA ALA A 434 -5.69 23.28 20.89
C ALA A 434 -6.90 23.60 19.99
N THR A 435 -6.62 23.95 18.74
CA THR A 435 -7.64 24.03 17.69
C THR A 435 -7.75 22.66 17.02
N ASP A 436 -8.75 21.85 17.38
CA ASP A 436 -8.83 20.48 16.88
C ASP A 436 -9.42 20.39 15.48
N ILE A 437 -10.57 21.02 15.24
CA ILE A 437 -11.24 20.94 13.94
C ILE A 437 -11.40 22.33 13.37
N VAL A 438 -10.93 22.51 12.13
CA VAL A 438 -11.18 23.70 11.33
C VAL A 438 -11.84 23.29 10.03
N CYS A 439 -13.09 23.70 9.86
CA CYS A 439 -13.80 23.63 8.59
C CYS A 439 -13.82 25.03 7.97
N GLU A 440 -13.15 25.19 6.83
CA GLU A 440 -13.12 26.42 6.05
C GLU A 440 -13.74 26.17 4.68
N ASN A 441 -14.56 27.11 4.20
CA ASN A 441 -15.17 27.00 2.88
C ASN A 441 -15.37 28.36 2.22
N SER A 442 -15.39 28.34 0.88
CA SER A 442 -15.93 29.37 -0.01
C SER A 442 -17.44 29.15 -0.34
N ALA A 443 -18.01 28.00 0.02
CA ALA A 443 -19.36 27.47 -0.22
C ALA A 443 -20.02 26.91 1.07
N SER A 444 -21.26 26.43 1.01
CA SER A 444 -22.00 25.89 2.17
C SER A 444 -21.63 24.42 2.46
N GLY A 445 -21.02 24.14 3.62
CA GLY A 445 -20.76 22.79 4.11
C GLY A 445 -21.24 22.60 5.55
N THR A 446 -21.46 21.34 5.97
CA THR A 446 -21.88 21.02 7.35
C THR A 446 -20.92 20.01 7.98
N LEU A 447 -20.49 20.28 9.21
CA LEU A 447 -19.88 19.29 10.09
C LEU A 447 -20.95 18.72 11.02
N THR A 448 -21.10 17.40 11.03
CA THR A 448 -22.01 16.69 11.93
C THR A 448 -21.21 15.82 12.88
N LEU A 449 -21.26 16.13 14.18
CA LEU A 449 -20.67 15.31 15.24
C LEU A 449 -21.79 14.56 15.97
N ASN A 450 -21.69 13.24 16.05
CA ASN A 450 -22.62 12.43 16.85
C ASN A 450 -21.84 11.58 17.85
N ASN A 451 -22.25 11.59 19.12
CA ASN A 451 -21.66 10.75 20.16
C ASN A 451 -20.12 10.75 20.11
N SER A 452 -19.51 11.92 19.95
CA SER A 452 -18.07 12.08 19.78
C SER A 452 -17.49 12.98 20.86
N LEU A 453 -16.21 12.78 21.19
CA LEU A 453 -15.46 13.57 22.16
C LEU A 453 -14.46 14.45 21.41
N VAL A 454 -14.50 15.76 21.65
CA VAL A 454 -13.51 16.72 21.13
C VAL A 454 -13.02 17.58 22.27
N MET A 455 -11.73 17.47 22.60
CA MET A 455 -11.13 18.18 23.71
C MET A 455 -10.89 19.66 23.39
N GLY A 456 -10.36 19.96 22.19
CA GLY A 456 -10.02 21.30 21.74
C GLY A 456 -11.17 22.06 21.09
N ALA A 457 -10.84 23.21 20.51
CA ALA A 457 -11.78 24.08 19.82
C ALA A 457 -12.21 23.51 18.46
N ILE A 458 -13.47 23.77 18.11
CA ILE A 458 -14.05 23.47 16.79
C ILE A 458 -14.44 24.79 16.14
N THR A 459 -13.89 25.04 14.95
CA THR A 459 -14.23 26.19 14.11
C THR A 459 -14.94 25.68 12.86
N THR A 460 -16.23 25.98 12.71
CA THR A 460 -17.02 25.54 11.55
C THR A 460 -18.13 26.54 11.23
N PRO A 461 -18.54 26.70 9.95
CA PRO A 461 -19.70 27.51 9.57
C PRO A 461 -21.02 26.96 10.14
N GLY A 462 -21.06 25.67 10.44
CA GLY A 462 -22.23 24.99 11.02
C GLY A 462 -21.83 23.68 11.68
N LEU A 463 -22.26 23.51 12.93
CA LEU A 463 -22.14 22.27 13.67
C LEU A 463 -23.53 21.68 13.91
N ALA A 464 -23.72 20.43 13.47
CA ALA A 464 -24.92 19.65 13.67
C ALA A 464 -24.62 18.37 14.48
N GLY A 465 -25.69 17.63 14.81
CA GLY A 465 -25.62 16.39 15.57
C GLY A 465 -25.78 16.58 17.08
N GLY A 466 -25.50 15.53 17.87
CA GLY A 466 -25.72 15.54 19.32
C GLY A 466 -25.07 14.38 20.06
N GLY A 467 -25.15 14.40 21.39
CA GLY A 467 -24.52 13.39 22.26
C GLY A 467 -23.01 13.56 22.43
N ASN A 468 -22.45 14.72 22.07
CA ASN A 468 -21.02 14.95 22.07
C ASN A 468 -20.50 15.41 23.44
N LEU A 469 -19.24 15.07 23.73
CA LEU A 469 -18.49 15.53 24.90
C LEU A 469 -17.44 16.55 24.44
N LEU A 470 -17.65 17.83 24.75
CA LEU A 470 -16.79 18.93 24.30
C LEU A 470 -15.98 19.50 25.45
N GLY A 471 -14.72 19.88 25.20
CA GLY A 471 -13.88 20.55 26.19
C GLY A 471 -13.39 19.64 27.31
N VAL A 472 -13.40 18.32 27.09
CA VAL A 472 -12.96 17.32 28.08
C VAL A 472 -11.92 16.40 27.48
N SER A 473 -10.93 15.99 28.28
CA SER A 473 -9.92 15.01 27.86
C SER A 473 -10.53 13.62 27.79
N ALA A 474 -10.17 12.86 26.76
CA ALA A 474 -10.51 11.44 26.64
C ALA A 474 -9.73 10.55 27.63
N LYS A 475 -8.71 11.08 28.32
CA LYS A 475 -7.85 10.34 29.26
C LYS A 475 -7.34 9.03 28.65
N LEU A 476 -6.63 9.14 27.54
CA LEU A 476 -6.10 7.99 26.82
C LEU A 476 -4.74 7.56 27.39
N GLY A 477 -4.46 6.25 27.33
CA GLY A 477 -3.13 5.69 27.54
C GLY A 477 -2.20 5.96 26.35
N PRO A 478 -0.91 5.59 26.47
CA PRO A 478 0.04 5.73 25.37
C PRO A 478 -0.35 4.85 24.16
N LEU A 479 0.17 5.21 22.98
CA LEU A 479 0.07 4.37 21.79
C LEU A 479 0.96 3.13 21.95
N VAL A 480 0.36 1.98 22.21
CA VAL A 480 1.06 0.71 22.45
C VAL A 480 0.30 -0.45 21.81
N ASN A 481 0.90 -1.65 21.85
CA ASN A 481 0.19 -2.86 21.46
C ASN A 481 -0.80 -3.25 22.58
N ASN A 482 -2.09 -3.07 22.35
CA ASN A 482 -3.17 -3.52 23.25
C ASN A 482 -3.93 -4.73 22.68
N GLY A 483 -3.26 -5.55 21.86
CA GLY A 483 -3.87 -6.60 21.05
C GLY A 483 -4.19 -6.14 19.63
N GLY A 484 -4.52 -7.10 18.77
CA GLY A 484 -4.84 -6.86 17.35
C GLY A 484 -3.62 -6.65 16.45
N ALA A 485 -3.89 -6.28 15.18
CA ALA A 485 -2.87 -6.13 14.15
C ALA A 485 -2.08 -4.81 14.21
N THR A 486 -2.66 -3.76 14.81
CA THR A 486 -2.06 -2.42 14.86
C THR A 486 -2.17 -1.80 16.25
N LYS A 487 -1.33 -0.82 16.57
CA LYS A 487 -1.29 -0.20 17.91
C LYS A 487 -2.53 0.67 18.16
N THR A 488 -2.97 0.73 19.41
CA THR A 488 -4.13 1.54 19.82
C THR A 488 -3.80 2.36 21.07
N MET A 489 -4.70 3.27 21.43
CA MET A 489 -4.66 4.01 22.69
C MET A 489 -5.88 3.65 23.52
N ALA A 490 -5.68 2.85 24.58
CA ALA A 490 -6.76 2.41 25.46
C ALA A 490 -7.23 3.55 26.38
N PRO A 491 -8.54 3.77 26.56
CA PRO A 491 -9.05 4.67 27.58
C PRO A 491 -8.59 4.26 28.99
N LEU A 492 -8.12 5.23 29.79
CA LEU A 492 -7.72 5.00 31.17
C LEU A 492 -8.94 4.94 32.10
N ALA A 493 -8.72 4.43 33.32
CA ALA A 493 -9.76 4.37 34.35
C ALA A 493 -10.40 5.76 34.60
N GLY A 494 -11.73 5.81 34.52
CA GLY A 494 -12.51 7.05 34.65
C GLY A 494 -12.41 7.98 33.44
N SER A 495 -12.03 7.46 32.28
CA SER A 495 -12.17 8.14 31.00
C SER A 495 -13.65 8.44 30.71
N PRO A 496 -13.97 9.67 30.25
CA PRO A 496 -15.32 10.01 29.80
C PRO A 496 -15.66 9.43 28.43
N ALA A 497 -14.70 8.83 27.72
CA ALA A 497 -14.96 8.18 26.43
C ALA A 497 -15.64 6.82 26.60
N VAL A 498 -15.51 6.20 27.78
CA VAL A 498 -16.06 4.86 28.06
C VAL A 498 -17.58 4.91 28.11
N ASP A 499 -18.25 3.95 27.47
CA ASP A 499 -19.71 3.77 27.47
C ASP A 499 -20.48 5.03 27.05
N SER A 500 -19.87 5.91 26.23
CA SER A 500 -20.45 7.22 25.87
C SER A 500 -20.69 7.41 24.37
N GLY A 501 -20.26 6.46 23.55
CA GLY A 501 -20.44 6.45 22.11
C GLY A 501 -21.87 6.10 21.67
N PRO A 502 -22.09 5.89 20.37
CA PRO A 502 -23.40 5.56 19.83
C PRO A 502 -23.87 4.15 20.26
N LEU A 503 -25.18 4.01 20.50
CA LEU A 503 -25.81 2.74 20.88
C LEU A 503 -25.93 1.73 19.74
N THR A 504 -25.81 2.19 18.50
CA THR A 504 -25.96 1.35 17.31
C THR A 504 -24.91 1.70 16.28
N TRP A 505 -24.38 0.65 15.67
CA TRP A 505 -23.37 0.73 14.62
C TRP A 505 -23.96 0.89 13.21
N THR A 506 -25.11 1.54 13.09
CA THR A 506 -25.88 1.53 11.84
C THR A 506 -25.28 2.28 10.65
N PRO A 507 -24.38 3.27 10.78
CA PRO A 507 -23.78 3.90 9.60
C PRO A 507 -22.84 2.98 8.82
N PHE A 508 -22.15 2.05 9.50
CA PHE A 508 -21.10 1.23 8.91
C PHE A 508 -21.24 -0.22 9.35
N ALA A 509 -21.55 -1.12 8.43
CA ALA A 509 -21.65 -2.55 8.69
C ALA A 509 -20.28 -3.23 8.53
N GLY A 510 -19.31 -2.90 9.36
CA GLY A 510 -18.07 -3.70 9.43
C GLY A 510 -18.30 -5.09 10.08
N ASP A 511 -17.27 -5.61 10.73
CA ASP A 511 -17.22 -6.95 11.33
C ASP A 511 -17.76 -7.09 12.78
N GLY A 512 -18.11 -6.00 13.46
CA GLY A 512 -18.60 -6.02 14.85
C GLY A 512 -17.51 -5.91 15.92
N PHE A 513 -16.26 -5.68 15.51
CA PHE A 513 -15.11 -5.58 16.39
C PHE A 513 -14.55 -4.14 16.44
N ASP A 514 -13.76 -3.87 17.48
CA ASP A 514 -12.99 -2.63 17.54
C ASP A 514 -11.73 -2.70 16.65
N GLN A 515 -10.85 -1.68 16.68
CA GLN A 515 -9.64 -1.66 15.84
C GLN A 515 -8.80 -2.94 15.96
N ARG A 516 -8.85 -3.62 17.11
CA ARG A 516 -8.05 -4.83 17.36
C ARG A 516 -8.61 -6.06 16.64
N ALA A 517 -9.76 -5.95 16.00
CA ALA A 517 -10.49 -7.02 15.34
C ALA A 517 -10.85 -8.17 16.31
N THR A 518 -11.25 -9.32 15.78
CA THR A 518 -11.58 -10.50 16.60
C THR A 518 -10.43 -10.86 17.55
N PRO A 519 -10.70 -11.13 18.84
CA PRO A 519 -12.01 -11.29 19.49
C PRO A 519 -12.55 -10.04 20.22
N TYR A 520 -12.02 -8.84 19.98
CA TYR A 520 -12.36 -7.62 20.71
C TYR A 520 -13.61 -6.93 20.16
N LEU A 521 -14.74 -7.08 20.84
CA LEU A 521 -16.04 -6.56 20.37
C LEU A 521 -16.05 -5.03 20.33
N ARG A 522 -16.78 -4.43 19.38
CA ARG A 522 -17.05 -2.98 19.36
C ARG A 522 -18.10 -2.56 20.39
N PHE A 523 -18.85 -3.52 20.94
CA PHE A 523 -19.91 -3.25 21.92
C PHE A 523 -19.72 -4.18 23.11
N SER A 524 -19.27 -3.61 24.22
CA SER A 524 -19.11 -4.26 25.51
C SER A 524 -19.58 -3.31 26.60
N GLY A 525 -20.76 -3.56 27.16
CA GLY A 525 -21.33 -2.71 28.20
C GLY A 525 -22.67 -2.12 27.78
N THR A 526 -22.85 -0.83 28.06
CA THR A 526 -24.12 -0.10 27.81
C THR A 526 -24.15 0.59 26.45
N SER A 527 -23.00 1.05 25.97
CA SER A 527 -22.82 1.56 24.61
C SER A 527 -21.36 1.37 24.18
N ALA A 528 -21.05 1.61 22.91
CA ALA A 528 -19.65 1.61 22.47
C ALA A 528 -18.88 2.76 23.11
N ASP A 529 -17.58 2.60 23.28
CA ASP A 529 -16.66 3.65 23.64
C ASP A 529 -16.45 4.61 22.46
N MET A 530 -16.16 5.88 22.79
CA MET A 530 -15.69 6.83 21.79
C MET A 530 -14.21 6.58 21.48
N GLY A 531 -13.90 6.39 20.21
CA GLY A 531 -12.55 6.12 19.71
C GLY A 531 -12.38 4.71 19.15
N ALA A 532 -11.14 4.38 18.85
CA ALA A 532 -10.79 3.15 18.14
C ALA A 532 -10.83 1.88 19.01
N TYR A 533 -10.84 2.04 20.32
CA TYR A 533 -10.72 0.97 21.30
C TYR A 533 -11.99 0.87 22.15
N GLU A 534 -12.45 -0.35 22.42
CA GLU A 534 -13.53 -0.68 23.35
C GLU A 534 -12.99 -1.29 24.64
N VAL A 535 -13.24 -0.65 25.78
CA VAL A 535 -12.92 -1.18 27.10
C VAL A 535 -13.81 -2.38 27.39
N GLN A 536 -13.16 -3.53 27.50
CA GLN A 536 -13.82 -4.80 27.76
C GLN A 536 -12.89 -5.70 28.59
N PRO A 537 -13.42 -6.74 29.27
CA PRO A 537 -12.59 -7.77 29.85
C PRO A 537 -11.67 -8.38 28.79
N GLU A 538 -10.43 -8.69 29.15
CA GLU A 538 -9.56 -9.41 28.23
C GLU A 538 -10.23 -10.73 27.81
N PRO A 539 -10.35 -10.99 26.50
CA PRO A 539 -10.99 -12.19 26.01
C PRO A 539 -10.18 -13.42 26.47
N GLU A 540 -10.88 -14.49 26.82
CA GLU A 540 -10.25 -15.76 27.20
C GLU A 540 -9.26 -16.19 26.10
N PRO A 541 -8.05 -16.65 26.46
CA PRO A 541 -7.06 -17.06 25.48
C PRO A 541 -7.65 -18.13 24.57
N THR A 542 -7.80 -17.82 23.29
CA THR A 542 -8.23 -18.81 22.31
C THR A 542 -7.10 -19.83 22.17
N THR A 543 -7.39 -21.12 22.42
CA THR A 543 -6.40 -22.22 22.35
C THR A 543 -5.93 -22.54 20.92
N THR A 544 -5.98 -21.58 20.00
CA THR A 544 -5.59 -21.79 18.61
C THR A 544 -4.08 -21.62 18.49
N THR A 545 -3.36 -22.72 18.70
CA THR A 545 -1.94 -22.83 18.36
C THR A 545 -1.82 -22.90 16.83
N THR A 546 -1.88 -21.77 16.15
CA THR A 546 -1.24 -21.67 14.83
C THR A 546 0.24 -21.51 15.11
N ILE A 547 1.03 -22.55 14.79
CA ILE A 547 2.49 -22.44 14.67
C ILE A 547 2.74 -21.48 13.50
N GLY A 548 2.74 -20.18 13.80
CA GLY A 548 3.36 -19.17 12.96
C GLY A 548 4.86 -19.31 13.17
N VAL A 549 5.57 -19.66 12.10
CA VAL A 549 7.00 -19.43 12.05
C VAL A 549 7.22 -17.93 12.20
N ASP A 550 7.62 -17.49 13.39
CA ASP A 550 8.19 -16.15 13.58
C ASP A 550 9.25 -15.97 12.48
N PRO A 551 9.18 -14.93 11.64
CA PRO A 551 10.32 -14.57 10.83
C PRO A 551 11.43 -14.21 11.81
N VAL A 552 12.41 -15.09 11.90
CA VAL A 552 13.66 -14.84 12.62
C VAL A 552 14.27 -13.60 11.97
N VAL A 553 14.11 -12.46 12.63
CA VAL A 553 14.95 -11.28 12.40
C VAL A 553 16.38 -11.76 12.62
N PRO A 554 17.27 -11.74 11.61
CA PRO A 554 18.67 -11.99 11.86
C PRO A 554 19.15 -10.90 12.82
N ALA A 555 19.59 -11.31 14.00
CA ALA A 555 20.24 -10.41 14.94
C ALA A 555 21.45 -9.78 14.23
N PHE A 556 21.42 -8.48 13.99
CA PHE A 556 22.61 -7.71 13.68
C PHE A 556 23.52 -7.73 14.91
N THR A 557 24.47 -8.66 14.93
CA THR A 557 25.59 -8.61 15.86
C THR A 557 26.65 -7.69 15.29
N GLY A 558 26.68 -6.46 15.77
CA GLY A 558 27.94 -5.73 15.96
C GLY A 558 28.65 -6.25 17.20
#